data_AF-A0A7W0LQR5-F1
#
_entry.id   AF-A0A7W0LQR5-F1
#
_cell.length_a   1.000
_cell.length_b   1.000
_cell.length_c   1.000
_cell.angle_alpha   90.00
_cell.angle_beta   90.00
_cell.angle_gamma   90.00
#
_symmetry.space_group_name_H-M   'P 1'
#
loop_
_entity.id
_entity.type
_entity.pdbx_description
1 polymer ?
#
loop_
_entity_poly.entity_id
_entity_poly.type
_entity_poly.pdbx_seq_one_letter_code
_entity_poly.pdbx_strand_id
1 'polypeptide(L)'
;LGRDDVRVLPVANRFFGGNIGVAGLLVGADLNATLASQPEGHRYLLPDVCLSEGRFLDGTTPADLLRPVEVIASDGISLRRALVGAVHQ
;
A
#
# COMPACT_ATOMS: atom_id res chain seq x y z
N LEU A 1 -11.71 -3.82 -14.52
CA LEU A 1 -11.83 -2.40 -14.13
C LEU A 1 -11.08 -1.59 -15.19
N GLY A 2 -11.76 -1.00 -16.18
CA GLY A 2 -11.13 -0.37 -17.36
C GLY A 2 -10.52 0.99 -17.08
N ARG A 3 -9.51 1.03 -16.21
CA ARG A 3 -8.73 2.22 -15.86
C ARG A 3 -7.25 1.94 -16.09
N ASP A 4 -6.69 2.53 -17.14
CA ASP A 4 -5.27 2.40 -17.48
C ASP A 4 -4.38 3.27 -16.57
N ASP A 5 -4.99 4.18 -15.80
CA ASP A 5 -4.34 5.07 -14.83
C ASP A 5 -4.10 4.41 -13.47
N VAL A 6 -4.64 3.21 -13.22
CA VAL A 6 -4.56 2.53 -11.92
C VAL A 6 -4.14 1.07 -12.10
N ARG A 7 -3.14 0.64 -11.32
CA ARG A 7 -2.76 -0.77 -11.21
C ARG A 7 -2.77 -1.26 -9.78
N VAL A 8 -3.18 -2.50 -9.58
CA VAL A 8 -3.12 -3.18 -8.28
C VAL A 8 -1.79 -3.92 -8.20
N LEU A 9 -1.01 -3.63 -7.16
CA LEU A 9 0.27 -4.28 -6.92
C LEU A 9 0.08 -5.34 -5.82
N PRO A 10 0.25 -6.64 -6.13
CA PRO A 10 0.28 -7.65 -5.10
C PRO A 10 1.56 -7.50 -4.26
N VAL A 11 1.41 -7.44 -2.94
CA VAL A 11 2.54 -7.55 -2.00
C VAL A 11 2.56 -8.97 -1.47
N ALA A 12 3.67 -9.68 -1.72
CA ALA A 12 3.83 -11.03 -1.21
C ALA A 12 4.14 -10.98 0.29
N ASN A 13 3.25 -11.53 1.11
CA ASN A 13 3.51 -11.70 2.55
C ASN A 13 4.53 -12.83 2.74
N ARG A 14 5.80 -12.45 2.91
CA ARG A 14 6.90 -13.40 3.16
C ARG A 14 7.16 -13.52 4.66
N PHE A 15 6.83 -12.49 5.44
CA PHE A 15 7.10 -12.46 6.88
C PHE A 15 6.34 -13.53 7.66
N PHE A 16 5.08 -13.81 7.34
CA PHE A 16 4.29 -14.86 7.99
C PHE A 16 4.34 -16.21 7.26
N GLY A 17 5.35 -16.42 6.39
CA GLY A 17 5.59 -17.71 5.74
C GLY A 17 4.55 -18.12 4.70
N GLY A 18 3.74 -17.18 4.18
CA GLY A 18 2.82 -17.42 3.06
C GLY A 18 1.57 -18.27 3.33
N ASN A 19 1.39 -18.78 4.56
CA ASN A 19 0.25 -19.64 4.92
C ASN A 19 -0.93 -18.91 5.57
N ILE A 20 -0.80 -17.61 5.86
CA ILE A 20 -1.88 -16.83 6.49
C ILE A 20 -2.43 -15.79 5.51
N GLY A 21 -3.62 -16.08 4.98
CA GLY A 21 -4.35 -15.25 4.00
C GLY A 21 -5.27 -14.21 4.65
N VAL A 22 -4.76 -13.41 5.60
CA VAL A 22 -5.50 -12.26 6.14
C VAL A 22 -4.82 -10.96 5.75
N ALA A 23 -5.62 -9.98 5.31
CA ALA A 23 -5.15 -8.69 4.77
C ALA A 23 -4.34 -7.84 5.76
N GLY A 24 -4.33 -8.18 7.05
CA GLY A 24 -3.66 -7.43 8.11
C GLY A 24 -2.19 -7.80 8.36
N LEU A 25 -1.62 -8.75 7.62
CA LEU A 25 -0.26 -9.25 7.87
C LEU A 25 0.79 -8.63 6.94
N LEU A 26 0.75 -7.31 6.77
CA LEU A 26 1.74 -6.58 5.98
C LEU A 26 2.82 -6.02 6.89
N VAL A 27 4.08 -6.20 6.48
CA VAL A 27 5.26 -5.61 7.10
C VAL A 27 5.90 -4.60 6.17
N GLY A 28 6.56 -3.58 6.71
CA GLY A 28 7.23 -2.56 5.91
C GLY A 28 8.31 -3.14 5.01
N ALA A 29 8.98 -4.22 5.44
CA ALA A 29 9.97 -4.93 4.63
C ALA A 29 9.39 -5.51 3.31
N ASP A 30 8.22 -6.13 3.37
CA ASP A 30 7.55 -6.71 2.20
C ASP A 30 7.06 -5.61 1.25
N LEU A 31 6.53 -4.51 1.81
CA LEU A 31 6.20 -3.32 1.02
C LEU A 31 7.44 -2.75 0.33
N ASN A 32 8.55 -2.61 1.06
CA ASN A 32 9.80 -2.09 0.50
C ASN A 32 10.34 -2.97 -0.63
N ALA A 33 10.27 -4.30 -0.49
CA ALA A 33 10.66 -5.21 -1.56
C ALA A 33 9.81 -5.03 -2.82
N THR A 34 8.49 -4.90 -2.67
CA THR A 34 7.60 -4.60 -3.80
C THR A 34 7.90 -3.23 -4.39
N LEU A 35 7.97 -2.18 -3.56
CA LEU A 35 8.22 -0.80 -3.98
C LEU A 35 9.57 -0.65 -4.67
N ALA A 36 10.62 -1.38 -4.28
CA ALA A 36 11.93 -1.32 -4.92
C ALA A 36 11.88 -1.63 -6.43
N SER A 37 10.96 -2.52 -6.85
CA SER A 37 10.76 -2.89 -8.26
C SER A 37 9.91 -1.91 -9.07
N GLN A 38 9.34 -0.89 -8.43
CA GLN A 38 8.38 0.01 -9.06
C GLN A 38 9.04 1.33 -9.51
N PRO A 39 8.52 1.99 -10.56
CA PRO A 39 9.03 3.29 -11.02
C PRO A 39 8.89 4.42 -9.99
N GLU A 40 9.81 5.38 -10.06
CA GLU A 40 9.72 6.68 -9.38
C GLU A 40 8.60 7.53 -9.99
N GLY A 41 7.98 8.41 -9.19
CA GLY A 41 6.92 9.33 -9.66
C GLY A 41 5.48 8.78 -9.65
N HIS A 42 5.27 7.51 -9.29
CA HIS A 42 3.92 6.98 -9.05
C HIS A 42 3.44 7.31 -7.63
N ARG A 43 2.13 7.53 -7.50
CA ARG A 43 1.45 7.58 -6.19
C ARG A 43 1.09 6.17 -5.76
N TYR A 44 1.54 5.80 -4.57
CA TYR A 44 1.22 4.53 -3.93
C TYR A 44 0.19 4.77 -2.84
N LEU A 45 -0.94 4.06 -2.91
CA LEU A 45 -2.01 4.12 -1.93
C LEU A 45 -1.97 2.85 -1.08
N LEU A 46 -2.06 3.01 0.24
CA LEU A 46 -2.14 1.91 1.19
C LEU A 46 -3.39 2.06 2.07
N PRO A 47 -4.22 1.02 2.21
CA PRO A 47 -5.33 1.03 3.15
C PRO A 47 -4.84 1.11 4.61
N ASP A 48 -5.50 1.93 5.43
CA ASP A 48 -5.20 2.08 6.86
C ASP A 48 -5.33 0.80 7.68
N VAL A 49 -6.18 -0.16 7.24
CA VAL A 49 -6.30 -1.49 7.86
C VAL A 49 -5.04 -2.34 7.75
N CYS A 50 -4.09 -1.95 6.89
CA CYS A 50 -2.77 -2.59 6.82
C CYS A 50 -1.84 -2.13 7.97
N LEU A 51 -2.25 -1.13 8.74
CA LEU A 51 -1.50 -0.59 9.88
C LEU A 51 -2.24 -0.88 11.19
N SER A 52 -1.48 -1.17 12.23
CA SER A 52 -1.96 -1.21 13.62
C SER A 52 -1.41 0.03 14.33
N GLU A 53 -2.30 0.95 14.74
CA GLU A 53 -1.92 2.23 15.38
C GLU A 53 -0.88 3.05 14.58
N GLY A 54 -0.98 3.01 13.25
CA GLY A 54 -0.06 3.72 12.34
C GLY A 54 1.28 3.02 12.10
N ARG A 55 1.45 1.79 12.57
CA ARG A 55 2.65 0.96 12.38
C ARG A 55 2.33 -0.32 11.64
N PHE A 56 3.31 -0.81 10.89
CA PHE A 56 3.30 -2.18 10.38
C PHE A 56 3.60 -3.18 11.49
N LEU A 57 3.38 -4.47 11.23
CA LEU A 57 3.60 -5.52 12.23
C LEU A 57 5.08 -5.74 12.61
N ASP A 58 6.00 -5.26 11.79
CA ASP A 58 7.45 -5.24 12.09
C ASP A 58 7.86 -3.97 12.88
N GLY A 59 6.90 -3.12 13.26
CA GLY A 59 7.13 -1.89 14.01
C GLY A 59 7.55 -0.69 13.16
N THR A 60 7.77 -0.90 11.87
CA THR A 60 8.08 0.18 10.91
C THR A 60 6.86 1.06 10.66
N THR A 61 7.07 2.26 10.15
CA THR A 61 6.01 3.19 9.77
C THR A 61 6.01 3.43 8.25
N PRO A 62 4.92 3.94 7.66
CA PRO A 62 4.90 4.34 6.26
C PRO A 62 5.99 5.35 5.88
N ALA A 63 6.48 6.14 6.85
CA ALA A 63 7.56 7.09 6.64
C ALA A 63 8.94 6.43 6.49
N ASP A 64 9.09 5.18 6.93
CA ASP A 64 10.33 4.39 6.83
C ASP A 64 10.44 3.64 5.49
N LEU A 65 9.45 3.81 4.61
CA LEU A 65 9.43 3.14 3.31
C LEU A 65 10.36 3.82 2.30
N LEU A 66 10.90 3.03 1.37
CA LEU A 66 11.77 3.49 0.28
C LEU A 66 11.07 4.49 -0.66
N ARG A 67 9.74 4.46 -0.69
CA ARG A 67 8.92 5.36 -1.52
C ARG A 67 7.79 5.95 -0.67
N PRO A 68 7.38 7.19 -0.91
CA PRO A 68 6.26 7.79 -0.21
C PRO A 68 4.98 7.00 -0.53
N VAL A 69 4.28 6.60 0.53
CA VAL A 69 3.00 5.91 0.46
C VAL A 69 1.95 6.74 1.18
N GLU A 70 0.85 7.01 0.49
CA GLU A 70 -0.30 7.70 1.07
C GLU A 70 -1.23 6.67 1.71
N VAL A 71 -1.46 6.82 3.00
CA VAL A 71 -2.40 5.97 3.74
C VAL A 71 -3.80 6.55 3.61
N ILE A 72 -4.73 5.73 3.12
CA ILE A 72 -6.13 6.11 2.95
C ILE A 72 -7.02 5.21 3.80
N ALA A 73 -8.17 5.74 4.25
CA ALA A 73 -9.14 4.93 4.96
C ALA A 73 -9.67 3.80 4.06
N SER A 74 -9.91 2.64 4.67
CA SER A 74 -10.34 1.41 3.99
C SER A 74 -11.82 1.41 3.62
N ASP A 75 -12.27 2.50 2.99
CA ASP A 75 -13.64 2.69 2.52
C ASP A 75 -13.66 3.13 1.04
N GLY A 76 -14.76 2.81 0.36
CA GLY A 76 -14.90 3.08 -1.06
C GLY A 76 -14.90 4.58 -1.42
N ILE A 77 -15.30 5.46 -0.50
CA ILE A 77 -15.35 6.92 -0.72
C ILE A 77 -13.92 7.48 -0.71
N SER A 78 -13.12 7.08 0.26
CA SER A 78 -11.70 7.46 0.39
C SER A 78 -10.89 6.98 -0.80
N LEU A 79 -11.08 5.72 -1.23
CA LEU A 79 -10.45 5.21 -2.44
C LEU A 79 -10.89 6.02 -3.68
N ARG A 80 -12.19 6.25 -3.86
CA ARG A 80 -12.69 7.05 -4.99
C ARG A 80 -12.10 8.47 -4.99
N ARG A 81 -12.02 9.12 -3.83
CA ARG A 81 -11.44 10.48 -3.70
C ARG A 81 -9.96 10.49 -4.08
N ALA A 82 -9.18 9.53 -3.58
CA ALA A 82 -7.77 9.40 -3.91
C ALA A 82 -7.57 9.17 -5.43
N LEU A 83 -8.41 8.32 -6.04
CA LEU A 83 -8.35 8.05 -7.48
C LEU A 83 -8.83 9.22 -8.35
N VAL A 84 -9.86 9.97 -7.95
CA VAL A 84 -10.37 11.11 -8.74
C VAL A 84 -9.49 12.34 -8.56
N GLY A 85 -8.92 12.56 -7.38
CA GLY A 85 -7.88 13.57 -7.14
C GLY A 85 -6.60 13.31 -7.91
N ALA A 86 -6.47 12.14 -8.55
CA ALA A 86 -5.34 11.82 -9.40
C ALA A 86 -5.45 12.32 -10.84
N VAL A 87 -6.64 12.72 -11.31
CA VAL A 87 -6.96 12.96 -12.72
C VAL A 87 -6.77 14.44 -13.15
N HIS A 88 -5.85 15.20 -12.54
CA HIS A 88 -5.51 16.56 -13.01
C HIS A 88 -4.00 16.76 -12.99
N GLN A 89 -3.29 16.50 -14.10
CA GLN A 89 -2.95 17.45 -15.17
C GLN A 89 -2.26 16.70 -16.32
#